data_AF-A0A3C2AHV8-F1
#
_entry.id   AF-A0A3C2AHV8-F1
#
_cell.length_a   1.000
_cell.length_b   1.000
_cell.length_c   1.000
_cell.angle_alpha   90.00
_cell.angle_beta   90.00
_cell.angle_gamma   90.00
#
_symmetry.space_group_name_H-M   'P 1'
#
loop_
_entity.id
_entity.type
_entity.pdbx_description
1 polymer ?
#
loop_
_entity_poly.entity_id
_entity_poly.type
_entity_poly.pdbx_seq_one_letter_code
_entity_poly.pdbx_strand_id
1 'polypeptide(L)'
;MFIERVLFVCVLVVGLSFTSVAQKADCGRVNSYYNKKVCSGIENNQAAFIKDLMQRRSSGNSLNEILNWTKSNYECFYCEDEPGFRGGTLLRKVVFENALNICFFFVYDARVDMNAIERDGRTLIDWLQDDTEKAFDAAFETENDQDKKYLIKQIQTGQKYFNIFRNNGAKFRNELKQGGSKF
;
A
#
# COMPACT_ATOMS: atom_id res chain seq x y z
N MET A 1 53.06 40.47 9.76
CA MET A 1 53.45 39.55 8.66
C MET A 1 53.65 38.17 9.32
N PHE A 2 52.59 37.51 9.79
CA PHE A 2 51.63 36.69 9.04
C PHE A 2 52.31 35.69 8.10
N ILE A 3 52.21 34.40 8.42
CA ILE A 3 52.01 33.21 7.55
C ILE A 3 52.38 31.96 8.40
N GLU A 4 51.37 31.31 8.98
CA GLU A 4 50.83 29.99 8.57
C GLU A 4 51.60 28.79 9.12
N ARG A 5 51.04 28.15 10.17
CA ARG A 5 50.98 26.69 10.29
C ARG A 5 49.68 26.32 11.01
N VAL A 6 48.59 26.28 10.25
CA VAL A 6 47.31 25.74 10.71
C VAL A 6 47.41 24.22 10.64
N LEU A 7 47.50 23.58 11.79
CA LEU A 7 47.36 22.13 11.94
C LEU A 7 45.90 21.76 11.68
N PHE A 8 45.69 21.06 10.56
CA PHE A 8 44.44 20.42 10.20
C PHE A 8 44.16 19.27 11.18
N VAL A 9 43.21 19.46 12.10
CA VAL A 9 42.67 18.38 12.93
C VAL A 9 41.51 17.74 12.16
N CYS A 10 41.79 16.62 11.50
CA CYS A 10 40.77 15.74 10.93
C CYS A 10 40.02 15.03 12.07
N VAL A 11 38.91 15.62 12.54
CA VAL A 11 37.97 14.91 13.42
C VAL A 11 37.17 13.93 12.57
N LEU A 12 37.49 12.64 12.73
CA LEU A 12 36.73 11.50 12.26
C LEU A 12 35.30 11.56 12.82
N VAL A 13 34.34 11.91 11.97
CA VAL A 13 32.91 11.68 12.24
C VAL A 13 32.67 10.19 12.06
N VAL A 14 32.62 9.46 13.19
CA VAL A 14 32.16 8.06 13.22
C VAL A 14 30.67 8.07 12.88
N GLY A 15 30.37 7.78 11.62
CA GLY A 15 29.00 7.57 11.16
C GLY A 15 28.41 6.34 11.85
N LEU A 16 27.56 6.58 12.85
CA LEU A 16 26.66 5.56 13.39
C LEU A 16 25.69 5.14 12.29
N SER A 17 26.07 4.08 11.57
CA SER A 17 25.20 3.39 10.64
C SER A 17 24.21 2.57 11.46
N PHE A 18 23.04 3.15 11.74
CA PHE A 18 21.91 2.38 12.24
C PHE A 18 21.48 1.39 11.15
N THR A 19 22.00 0.17 11.21
CA THR A 19 21.46 -0.95 10.47
C THR A 19 20.10 -1.27 11.07
N SER A 20 19.05 -0.70 10.50
CA SER A 20 17.69 -1.18 10.76
C SER A 20 17.61 -2.59 10.19
N VAL A 21 17.70 -3.59 11.07
CA VAL A 21 17.42 -4.97 10.71
C VAL A 21 15.94 -4.99 10.29
N ALA A 22 15.69 -5.20 9.00
CA ALA A 22 14.34 -5.36 8.47
C ALA A 22 13.70 -6.54 9.21
N GLN A 23 12.78 -6.25 10.12
CA GLN A 23 12.06 -7.28 10.86
C GLN A 23 11.17 -8.03 9.87
N LYS A 24 11.47 -9.31 9.65
CA LYS A 24 10.71 -10.18 8.76
C LYS A 24 9.25 -10.27 9.25
N ALA A 25 8.30 -10.19 8.33
CA ALA A 25 6.87 -10.30 8.63
C ALA A 25 6.57 -11.61 9.38
N ASP A 26 5.81 -11.52 10.49
CA ASP A 26 5.34 -12.69 11.25
C ASP A 26 3.91 -13.03 10.82
N CYS A 27 3.80 -13.64 9.64
CA CYS A 27 2.52 -14.04 9.08
C CYS A 27 1.80 -15.12 9.91
N GLY A 28 2.48 -15.75 10.89
CA GLY A 28 1.85 -16.70 11.81
C GLY A 28 0.74 -16.06 12.66
N ARG A 29 0.79 -14.74 12.86
CA ARG A 29 -0.24 -13.98 13.60
C ARG A 29 -1.45 -13.60 12.74
N VAL A 30 -1.37 -13.75 11.41
CA VAL A 30 -2.44 -13.48 10.45
C VAL A 30 -3.05 -14.80 9.97
N ASN A 31 -3.93 -15.37 10.79
CA ASN A 31 -4.66 -16.58 10.41
C ASN A 31 -5.84 -16.28 9.45
N SER A 32 -6.36 -17.31 8.78
CA SER A 32 -7.45 -17.17 7.79
C SER A 32 -8.68 -16.44 8.32
N TYR A 33 -9.10 -16.74 9.56
CA TYR A 33 -10.24 -16.08 10.20
C TYR A 33 -10.01 -14.58 10.39
N TYR A 34 -8.83 -14.20 10.86
CA TYR A 34 -8.48 -12.80 11.08
C TYR A 34 -8.32 -12.06 9.75
N ASN A 35 -7.69 -12.67 8.74
CA ASN A 35 -7.61 -12.12 7.39
C ASN A 35 -9.00 -11.83 6.81
N LYS A 36 -9.94 -12.78 6.91
CA LYS A 36 -11.34 -12.58 6.46
C LYS A 36 -12.00 -11.40 7.17
N LYS A 37 -11.84 -11.27 8.49
CA LYS A 37 -12.37 -10.11 9.24
C LYS A 37 -11.81 -8.78 8.77
N VAL A 38 -10.50 -8.71 8.47
CA VAL A 38 -9.88 -7.49 7.95
C VAL A 38 -10.44 -7.16 6.57
N CYS A 39 -10.56 -8.14 5.67
CA CYS A 39 -11.16 -7.94 4.35
C CYS A 39 -12.62 -7.47 4.41
N SER A 40 -13.47 -8.09 5.24
CA SER A 40 -14.86 -7.65 5.43
C SER A 40 -14.97 -6.28 6.13
N GLY A 41 -13.99 -5.91 6.95
CA GLY A 41 -13.94 -4.56 7.53
C GLY A 41 -13.73 -3.47 6.47
N ILE A 42 -13.15 -3.83 5.31
CA ILE A 42 -12.93 -2.90 4.19
C ILE A 42 -14.23 -2.55 3.47
N GLU A 43 -15.11 -3.53 3.25
CA GLU A 43 -16.42 -3.37 2.60
C GLU A 43 -17.27 -2.28 3.26
N ASN A 44 -17.12 -2.11 4.58
CA ASN A 44 -17.89 -1.16 5.35
C ASN A 44 -17.19 0.21 5.53
N ASN A 45 -15.99 0.39 4.94
CA ASN A 45 -15.15 1.59 5.08
C ASN A 45 -14.94 2.06 6.54
N GLN A 46 -14.91 1.11 7.48
CA GLN A 46 -14.79 1.39 8.92
C GLN A 46 -13.32 1.40 9.35
N ALA A 47 -12.63 2.52 9.14
CA ALA A 47 -11.22 2.65 9.53
C ALA A 47 -10.98 2.43 11.02
N ALA A 48 -11.89 2.88 11.90
CA ALA A 48 -11.79 2.63 13.34
C ALA A 48 -11.83 1.13 13.69
N PHE A 49 -12.67 0.36 12.98
CA PHE A 49 -12.75 -1.09 13.17
C PHE A 49 -11.48 -1.78 12.69
N ILE A 50 -10.93 -1.41 11.53
CA ILE A 50 -9.63 -1.92 11.07
C ILE A 50 -8.53 -1.58 12.08
N LYS A 51 -8.48 -0.35 12.61
CA LYS A 51 -7.51 0.07 13.64
C LYS A 51 -7.63 -0.79 14.91
N ASP A 52 -8.85 -1.05 15.40
CA ASP A 52 -9.10 -1.94 16.54
C ASP A 52 -8.62 -3.38 16.25
N LEU A 53 -8.90 -3.91 15.06
CA LEU A 53 -8.40 -5.22 14.66
C LEU A 53 -6.86 -5.28 14.68
N MET A 54 -6.17 -4.29 14.12
CA MET A 54 -4.71 -4.23 14.11
C MET A 54 -4.15 -4.10 15.53
N GLN A 55 -4.79 -3.29 16.38
CA GLN A 55 -4.41 -3.12 17.78
C GLN A 55 -4.44 -4.46 18.52
N ARG A 56 -5.57 -5.19 18.45
CA ARG A 56 -5.75 -6.49 19.13
C ARG A 56 -4.71 -7.54 18.72
N ARG A 57 -4.15 -7.46 17.51
CA ARG A 57 -3.14 -8.42 17.04
C ARG A 57 -1.71 -7.98 17.26
N SER A 58 -1.42 -6.69 17.21
CA SER A 58 -0.06 -6.19 17.46
C SER A 58 0.47 -6.55 18.85
N SER A 59 -0.43 -6.67 19.85
CA SER A 59 -0.10 -6.71 21.29
C SER A 59 0.62 -5.44 21.79
N GLY A 60 0.63 -4.38 20.99
CA GLY A 60 1.14 -3.07 21.37
C GLY A 60 0.11 -2.24 22.12
N ASN A 61 0.58 -1.38 23.01
CA ASN A 61 -0.26 -0.46 23.79
C ASN A 61 -0.15 0.99 23.30
N SER A 62 0.72 1.25 22.32
CA SER A 62 0.91 2.56 21.70
C SER A 62 0.53 2.56 20.22
N LEU A 63 0.12 3.72 19.71
CA LEU A 63 -0.19 3.90 18.28
C LEU A 63 1.00 3.49 17.39
N ASN A 64 2.23 3.85 17.75
CA ASN A 64 3.42 3.52 16.97
C ASN A 64 3.65 2.02 16.84
N GLU A 65 3.43 1.24 17.90
CA GLU A 65 3.54 -0.23 17.83
C GLU A 65 2.49 -0.82 16.90
N ILE A 66 1.26 -0.32 16.96
CA ILE A 66 0.16 -0.76 16.10
C ILE A 66 0.49 -0.47 14.63
N LEU A 67 0.96 0.75 14.33
CA LEU A 67 1.34 1.15 12.97
C LEU A 67 2.53 0.35 12.44
N ASN A 68 3.58 0.18 13.24
CA ASN A 68 4.75 -0.61 12.87
C ASN A 68 4.40 -2.08 12.62
N TRP A 69 3.54 -2.67 13.47
CA TRP A 69 3.06 -4.03 13.27
C TRP A 69 2.22 -4.14 12.01
N THR A 70 1.30 -3.19 11.77
CA THR A 70 0.47 -3.14 10.57
C THR A 70 1.34 -3.10 9.31
N LYS A 71 2.33 -2.19 9.28
CA LYS A 71 3.28 -2.07 8.18
C LYS A 71 4.06 -3.35 7.93
N SER A 72 4.61 -3.94 8.98
CA SER A 72 5.51 -5.10 8.88
C SER A 72 4.79 -6.39 8.50
N ASN A 73 3.47 -6.48 8.72
CA ASN A 73 2.66 -7.67 8.42
C ASN A 73 1.68 -7.45 7.26
N TYR A 74 1.74 -6.28 6.60
CA TYR A 74 0.80 -5.91 5.56
C TYR A 74 0.72 -6.94 4.41
N GLU A 75 1.88 -7.47 3.99
CA GLU A 75 1.98 -8.47 2.93
C GLU A 75 1.41 -9.84 3.31
N CYS A 76 1.14 -10.09 4.60
CA CYS A 76 0.51 -11.32 5.07
C CYS A 76 -1.00 -11.37 4.78
N PHE A 77 -1.60 -10.23 4.44
CA PHE A 77 -3.03 -10.14 4.16
C PHE A 77 -3.32 -10.32 2.68
N TYR A 78 -4.36 -11.09 2.38
CA TYR A 78 -4.82 -11.29 1.01
C TYR A 78 -6.34 -11.52 1.02
N CYS A 79 -7.08 -10.67 0.34
CA CYS A 79 -8.51 -10.85 0.16
C CYS A 79 -8.75 -11.83 -0.99
N GLU A 80 -9.57 -12.84 -0.72
CA GLU A 80 -9.93 -13.89 -1.69
C GLU A 80 -10.80 -13.32 -2.81
N ASP A 81 -10.89 -14.06 -3.91
CA ASP A 81 -11.77 -13.74 -5.03
C ASP A 81 -13.24 -13.77 -4.59
N GLU A 82 -14.02 -12.82 -5.11
CA GLU A 82 -15.46 -12.71 -4.86
C GLU A 82 -16.15 -12.08 -6.09
N PRO A 83 -17.49 -12.09 -6.18
CA PRO A 83 -18.19 -11.52 -7.33
C PRO A 83 -17.81 -10.05 -7.57
N GLY A 84 -17.15 -9.79 -8.70
CA GLY A 84 -16.69 -8.47 -9.10
C GLY A 84 -15.26 -8.10 -8.68
N PHE A 85 -14.63 -8.86 -7.78
CA PHE A 85 -13.26 -8.60 -7.31
C PHE A 85 -12.36 -9.83 -7.44
N ARG A 86 -11.27 -9.70 -8.21
CA ARG A 86 -10.35 -10.80 -8.57
C ARG A 86 -9.25 -11.05 -7.53
N GLY A 87 -9.57 -10.82 -6.26
CA GLY A 87 -8.63 -10.99 -5.16
C GLY A 87 -7.46 -10.00 -5.18
N GLY A 88 -6.72 -9.93 -4.07
CA GLY A 88 -5.55 -9.05 -3.97
C GLY A 88 -5.18 -8.63 -2.56
N THR A 89 -4.18 -7.76 -2.47
CA THR A 89 -3.88 -7.06 -1.20
C THR A 89 -5.06 -6.25 -0.68
N LEU A 90 -4.97 -5.85 0.59
CA LEU A 90 -5.96 -4.97 1.21
C LEU A 90 -6.15 -3.66 0.43
N LEU A 91 -5.11 -3.12 -0.20
CA LEU A 91 -5.20 -1.87 -0.96
C LEU A 91 -5.99 -2.08 -2.27
N ARG A 92 -5.91 -3.25 -2.93
CA ARG A 92 -6.80 -3.55 -4.06
C ARG A 92 -8.26 -3.62 -3.62
N LYS A 93 -8.55 -4.30 -2.51
CA LYS A 93 -9.90 -4.35 -1.92
C LYS A 93 -10.39 -2.95 -1.51
N VAL A 94 -9.52 -2.10 -0.97
CA VAL A 94 -9.85 -0.69 -0.65
C VAL A 94 -10.26 0.10 -1.88
N VAL A 95 -9.59 -0.08 -3.02
CA VAL A 95 -9.99 0.57 -4.27
C VAL A 95 -11.35 0.06 -4.72
N PHE A 96 -11.52 -1.26 -4.76
CA PHE A 96 -12.76 -1.91 -5.19
C PHE A 96 -13.98 -1.45 -4.37
N GLU A 97 -13.85 -1.42 -3.04
CA GLU A 97 -14.90 -0.97 -2.11
C GLU A 97 -15.00 0.56 -2.00
N ASN A 98 -14.10 1.28 -2.68
CA ASN A 98 -13.97 2.73 -2.56
C ASN A 98 -13.82 3.21 -1.09
N ALA A 99 -13.05 2.46 -0.29
CA ALA A 99 -12.90 2.64 1.16
C ALA A 99 -11.85 3.69 1.55
N LEU A 100 -12.14 4.97 1.28
CA LEU A 100 -11.16 6.06 1.39
C LEU A 100 -10.56 6.24 2.80
N ASN A 101 -11.35 6.05 3.86
CA ASN A 101 -10.86 6.22 5.23
C ASN A 101 -9.83 5.14 5.59
N ILE A 102 -10.03 3.93 5.07
CA ILE A 102 -9.11 2.82 5.27
C ILE A 102 -7.86 3.01 4.39
N CYS A 103 -8.02 3.54 3.17
CA CYS A 103 -6.89 3.97 2.35
C CYS A 103 -5.98 4.92 3.13
N PHE A 104 -6.56 5.93 3.80
CA PHE A 104 -5.76 6.88 4.55
C PHE A 104 -5.02 6.24 5.72
N PHE A 105 -5.65 5.29 6.41
CA PHE A 105 -4.97 4.51 7.43
C PHE A 105 -3.76 3.74 6.88
N PHE A 106 -3.91 2.99 5.78
CA PHE A 106 -2.80 2.19 5.26
C PHE A 106 -1.70 3.03 4.61
N VAL A 107 -2.07 4.05 3.82
CA VAL A 107 -1.13 4.86 3.04
C VAL A 107 -0.42 5.90 3.91
N TYR A 108 -1.17 6.67 4.71
CA TYR A 108 -0.61 7.82 5.44
C TYR A 108 -0.19 7.47 6.86
N ASP A 109 -1.06 6.78 7.62
CA ASP A 109 -0.78 6.45 9.03
C ASP A 109 0.26 5.31 9.09
N ALA A 110 -0.05 4.15 8.51
CA ALA A 110 0.79 2.95 8.61
C ALA A 110 1.97 2.96 7.61
N ARG A 111 1.84 3.66 6.48
CA ARG A 111 2.85 3.72 5.41
C ARG A 111 3.29 2.34 4.94
N VAL A 112 2.31 1.53 4.58
CA VAL A 112 2.51 0.18 4.04
C VAL A 112 3.28 0.23 2.72
N ASP A 113 4.01 -0.84 2.39
CA ASP A 113 4.66 -0.92 1.08
C ASP A 113 3.61 -1.13 -0.02
N MET A 114 3.61 -0.26 -1.02
CA MET A 114 2.72 -0.31 -2.18
C MET A 114 3.41 -0.88 -3.43
N ASN A 115 4.68 -1.25 -3.33
CA ASN A 115 5.51 -1.72 -4.43
C ASN A 115 5.74 -3.24 -4.42
N ALA A 116 5.13 -3.95 -3.47
CA ALA A 116 5.12 -5.40 -3.46
C ALA A 116 4.50 -5.93 -4.76
N ILE A 117 5.10 -6.99 -5.31
CA ILE A 117 4.56 -7.65 -6.50
C ILE A 117 3.44 -8.59 -6.05
N GLU A 118 2.25 -8.38 -6.59
CA GLU A 118 1.07 -9.18 -6.30
C GLU A 118 1.19 -10.59 -6.89
N ARG A 119 0.29 -11.49 -6.46
CA ARG A 119 0.29 -12.90 -6.92
C ARG A 119 0.12 -13.06 -8.43
N ASP A 120 -0.52 -12.10 -9.08
CA ASP A 120 -0.68 -12.04 -10.53
C ASP A 120 0.49 -11.36 -11.27
N GLY A 121 1.57 -11.03 -10.55
CA GLY A 121 2.79 -10.46 -11.11
C GLY A 121 2.74 -8.96 -11.39
N ARG A 122 1.68 -8.26 -10.98
CA ARG A 122 1.52 -6.80 -11.18
C ARG A 122 1.85 -6.03 -9.90
N THR A 123 2.32 -4.80 -10.00
CA THR A 123 2.26 -3.88 -8.86
C THR A 123 0.81 -3.42 -8.63
N LEU A 124 0.55 -2.77 -7.50
CA LEU A 124 -0.73 -2.12 -7.23
C LEU A 124 -1.09 -1.10 -8.33
N ILE A 125 -0.09 -0.33 -8.80
CA ILE A 125 -0.28 0.70 -9.83
C ILE A 125 -0.50 0.08 -11.22
N ASP A 126 0.27 -0.96 -11.59
CA ASP A 126 0.06 -1.65 -12.88
C ASP A 126 -1.39 -2.16 -12.97
N TRP A 127 -1.86 -2.86 -11.91
CA TRP A 127 -3.23 -3.37 -11.87
C TRP A 127 -4.28 -2.26 -11.96
N LEU A 128 -4.11 -1.18 -11.20
CA LEU A 128 -5.08 -0.10 -11.15
C LEU A 128 -5.20 0.64 -12.47
N GLN A 129 -4.09 0.84 -13.18
CA GLN A 129 -4.10 1.41 -14.52
C GLN A 129 -4.84 0.48 -15.49
N ASP A 130 -4.46 -0.80 -15.57
CA ASP A 130 -5.12 -1.78 -16.45
C ASP A 130 -6.64 -1.84 -16.23
N ASP A 131 -7.08 -1.82 -14.98
CA ASP A 131 -8.50 -1.92 -14.61
C ASP A 131 -9.26 -0.64 -14.98
N THR A 132 -8.63 0.52 -14.76
CA THR A 132 -9.20 1.82 -15.14
C THR A 132 -9.32 1.97 -16.67
N GLU A 133 -8.32 1.51 -17.42
CA GLU A 133 -8.33 1.52 -18.90
C GLU A 133 -9.43 0.62 -19.44
N LYS A 134 -9.57 -0.60 -18.90
CA LYS A 134 -10.68 -1.50 -19.30
C LYS A 134 -12.06 -0.92 -18.99
N ALA A 135 -12.21 -0.24 -17.85
CA ALA A 135 -13.46 0.44 -17.52
C ALA A 135 -13.73 1.62 -18.47
N PHE A 136 -12.69 2.32 -18.90
CA PHE A 136 -12.78 3.38 -19.92
C PHE A 136 -13.25 2.80 -21.24
N ASP A 137 -12.58 1.79 -21.79
CA ASP A 137 -12.94 1.15 -23.06
C ASP A 137 -14.40 0.64 -23.03
N ALA A 138 -14.78 -0.10 -21.98
CA ALA A 138 -16.15 -0.60 -21.82
C ALA A 138 -17.20 0.53 -21.73
N ALA A 139 -16.84 1.70 -21.20
CA ALA A 139 -17.76 2.84 -21.10
C ALA A 139 -18.06 3.46 -22.47
N PHE A 140 -17.16 3.33 -23.45
CA PHE A 140 -17.41 3.76 -24.83
C PHE A 140 -18.26 2.75 -25.59
N GLU A 141 -18.07 1.46 -25.32
CA GLU A 141 -18.74 0.38 -26.03
C GLU A 141 -20.18 0.13 -25.55
N THR A 142 -20.48 0.44 -24.28
CA THR A 142 -21.83 0.17 -23.74
C THR A 142 -22.88 1.17 -24.20
N GLU A 143 -24.01 0.64 -24.67
CA GLU A 143 -25.22 1.41 -25.00
C GLU A 143 -26.15 1.55 -23.78
N ASN A 144 -25.90 0.81 -22.70
CA ASN A 144 -26.71 0.87 -21.49
C ASN A 144 -26.27 2.05 -20.59
N ASP A 145 -27.14 3.03 -20.40
CA ASP A 145 -26.86 4.21 -19.59
C ASP A 145 -26.54 3.93 -18.11
N GLN A 146 -27.12 2.88 -17.54
CA GLN A 146 -26.85 2.48 -16.15
C GLN A 146 -25.43 1.89 -16.03
N ASP A 147 -25.06 1.01 -16.96
CA ASP A 147 -23.72 0.44 -17.01
C ASP A 147 -22.67 1.52 -17.29
N LYS A 148 -22.97 2.45 -18.20
CA LYS A 148 -22.13 3.62 -18.48
C LYS A 148 -21.89 4.46 -17.22
N LYS A 149 -22.93 4.75 -16.44
CA LYS A 149 -22.80 5.48 -15.15
C LYS A 149 -21.94 4.70 -14.15
N TYR A 150 -22.12 3.38 -14.07
CA TYR A 150 -21.31 2.53 -13.21
C TYR A 150 -19.83 2.57 -13.62
N LEU A 151 -19.52 2.44 -14.91
CA LEU A 151 -18.16 2.47 -15.43
C LEU A 151 -17.49 3.84 -15.23
N ILE A 152 -18.22 4.94 -15.45
CA ILE A 152 -17.73 6.30 -15.14
C ILE A 152 -17.35 6.42 -13.67
N LYS A 153 -18.15 5.86 -12.75
CA LYS A 153 -17.83 5.85 -11.32
C LYS A 153 -16.57 5.02 -11.03
N GLN A 154 -16.38 3.89 -11.71
CA GLN A 154 -15.16 3.08 -11.58
C GLN A 154 -13.94 3.83 -12.08
N ILE A 155 -14.01 4.49 -13.23
CA ILE A 155 -12.92 5.32 -13.78
C ILE A 155 -12.52 6.43 -12.81
N GLN A 156 -13.50 7.16 -12.27
CA GLN A 156 -13.24 8.23 -11.28
C GLN A 156 -12.59 7.68 -10.00
N THR A 157 -13.04 6.51 -9.55
CA THR A 157 -12.47 5.82 -8.39
C THR A 157 -11.03 5.41 -8.67
N GLY A 158 -10.77 4.81 -9.84
CA GLY A 158 -9.46 4.42 -10.31
C GLY A 158 -8.48 5.59 -10.36
N GLN A 159 -8.87 6.69 -11.02
CA GLN A 159 -8.06 7.92 -11.09
C GLN A 159 -7.74 8.50 -9.71
N LYS A 160 -8.72 8.53 -8.80
CA LYS A 160 -8.52 9.03 -7.44
C LYS A 160 -7.45 8.21 -6.70
N TYR A 161 -7.58 6.89 -6.69
CA TYR A 161 -6.62 6.04 -5.98
C TYR A 161 -5.26 5.97 -6.67
N PHE A 162 -5.23 6.05 -8.00
CA PHE A 162 -3.98 6.14 -8.76
C PHE A 162 -3.16 7.34 -8.30
N ASN A 163 -3.80 8.51 -8.20
CA ASN A 163 -3.15 9.73 -7.72
C ASN A 163 -2.69 9.60 -6.27
N ILE A 164 -3.52 9.05 -5.37
CA ILE A 164 -3.14 8.82 -3.97
C ILE A 164 -1.89 7.92 -3.91
N PHE A 165 -1.89 6.78 -4.59
CA PHE A 165 -0.80 5.82 -4.51
C PHE A 165 0.48 6.33 -5.16
N ARG A 166 0.41 6.94 -6.36
CA ARG A 166 1.58 7.53 -7.03
C ARG A 166 2.23 8.63 -6.20
N ASN A 167 1.42 9.54 -5.62
CA ASN A 167 1.92 10.62 -4.77
C ASN A 167 2.56 10.11 -3.46
N ASN A 168 2.30 8.86 -3.07
CA ASN A 168 2.87 8.21 -1.90
C ASN A 168 3.92 7.14 -2.26
N GLY A 169 4.44 7.16 -3.50
CA GLY A 169 5.62 6.38 -3.89
C GLY A 169 5.33 4.97 -4.42
N ALA A 170 4.08 4.67 -4.76
CA ALA A 170 3.77 3.46 -5.52
C ALA A 170 4.29 3.58 -6.96
N LYS A 171 4.87 2.51 -7.49
CA LYS A 171 5.60 2.48 -8.76
C LYS A 171 5.06 1.41 -9.70
N PHE A 172 5.23 1.65 -10.99
CA PHE A 172 5.08 0.64 -12.02
C PHE A 172 6.21 -0.40 -11.92
N ARG A 173 5.95 -1.62 -12.39
CA ARG A 173 6.96 -2.69 -12.34
C ARG A 173 8.23 -2.34 -13.12
N ASN A 174 8.13 -1.61 -14.23
CA ASN A 174 9.28 -1.17 -15.02
C ASN A 174 10.17 -0.15 -14.26
N GLU A 175 9.56 0.75 -13.47
CA GLU A 175 10.26 1.71 -12.61
C GLU A 175 11.04 1.00 -11.49
N LEU A 176 10.48 -0.11 -10.95
CA LEU A 176 11.16 -0.92 -9.93
C LEU A 176 12.42 -1.62 -10.47
N LYS A 177 12.36 -2.14 -11.70
CA LYS A 177 13.52 -2.80 -12.35
C LYS A 177 14.68 -1.84 -12.61
N GLN A 178 14.39 -0.59 -12.99
CA GLN A 178 15.40 0.42 -13.27
C GLN A 178 16.08 0.96 -12.00
N GLY A 179 15.43 0.85 -10.84
CA GLY A 179 16.00 1.22 -9.54
C GLY A 179 17.01 0.23 -8.97
N GLY A 180 17.06 -1.00 -9.48
CA GLY A 180 17.97 -2.06 -9.02
C GLY A 180 19.34 -2.11 -9.71
N SER A 181 19.56 -1.29 -10.74
CA SER A 181 20.80 -1.25 -11.53
C SER A 181 21.57 0.04 -11.27
N LYS A 182 21.98 0.27 -10.02
CA LYS A 182 22.98 1.29 -9.67
C LYS A 182 23.95 0.79 -8.61
N PHE A 183 24.55 -0.39 -8.80
CA PHE A 183 25.87 -0.76 -8.29
C PHE A 183 26.43 -1.85 -9.20
#